data_AF-A0A925Z7S9-F1
#
_entry.id   AF-A0A925Z7S9-F1
#
_cell.length_a   1.000
_cell.length_b   1.000
_cell.length_c   1.000
_cell.angle_alpha   90.00
_cell.angle_beta   90.00
_cell.angle_gamma   90.00
#
_symmetry.space_group_name_H-M   'P 1'
#
loop_
_entity.id
_entity.type
_entity.pdbx_description
1 polymer ?
#
loop_
_entity_poly.entity_id
_entity_poly.type
_entity_poly.pdbx_seq_one_letter_code
_entity_poly.pdbx_strand_id
1 'polypeptide(L)'
;MSPLKFEADHAAVWSELEALLDAAEGKRVKDRSKTEKIKADKRTPVDRNQQPSNKSWNGARLAALYRSVCEHLALAQARAYPIHLTHRLESLTQRAHRLIYRRRAWGMKGLARLALIEFPQSVRAHGGYLLFATLLFLVPAIAMAIAVWFDPGFILHLVDAGQVQQYDSMYGEKADAIGRRRDADSDW
;
A
#
# COMPACT_ATOMS: atom_id res chain seq x y z
N MET A 1 -40.16 -10.59 27.85
CA MET A 1 -39.85 -11.59 26.81
C MET A 1 -39.09 -12.73 27.45
N SER A 2 -39.46 -13.98 27.18
CA SER A 2 -38.68 -15.14 27.63
C SER A 2 -37.40 -15.26 26.79
N PRO A 3 -36.31 -15.82 27.34
CA PRO A 3 -35.04 -15.96 26.61
C PRO A 3 -35.20 -16.79 25.33
N LEU A 4 -36.04 -17.82 25.33
CA LEU A 4 -36.32 -18.67 24.16
C LEU A 4 -37.04 -17.91 23.04
N LYS A 5 -37.96 -17.01 23.38
CA LYS A 5 -38.66 -16.20 22.38
C LYS A 5 -37.72 -15.17 21.76
N PHE A 6 -36.84 -14.58 22.56
CA PHE A 6 -35.80 -13.68 22.09
C PHE A 6 -34.82 -14.37 21.13
N GLU A 7 -34.44 -15.62 21.42
CA GLU A 7 -33.63 -16.42 20.50
C GLU A 7 -34.35 -16.71 19.18
N ALA A 8 -35.62 -17.14 19.22
CA ALA A 8 -36.40 -17.42 18.01
C ALA A 8 -36.52 -16.19 17.08
N ASP A 9 -36.77 -15.01 17.66
CA ASP A 9 -37.00 -13.78 16.90
C ASP A 9 -35.71 -13.22 16.25
N HIS A 10 -34.55 -13.47 16.85
CA HIS A 10 -33.26 -12.93 16.38
C HIS A 10 -32.31 -13.96 15.74
N ALA A 11 -32.63 -15.27 15.80
CA ALA A 11 -31.79 -16.34 15.26
C ALA A 11 -31.47 -16.19 13.76
N ALA A 12 -32.42 -15.66 12.98
CA ALA A 12 -32.22 -15.45 11.53
C ALA A 12 -31.11 -14.43 11.22
N VAL A 13 -31.03 -13.36 12.02
CA VAL A 13 -30.00 -12.33 11.88
C VAL A 13 -28.63 -12.89 12.28
N TRP A 14 -28.58 -13.70 13.33
CA TRP A 14 -27.35 -14.33 13.82
C TRP A 14 -26.79 -15.33 12.81
N SER A 15 -27.64 -16.18 12.22
CA SER A 15 -27.21 -17.17 11.22
C SER A 15 -26.77 -16.52 9.91
N GLU A 16 -27.41 -15.42 9.48
CA GLU A 16 -26.96 -14.64 8.32
C GLU A 16 -25.57 -14.06 8.55
N LEU A 17 -25.33 -13.45 9.73
CA LEU A 17 -24.00 -12.93 10.08
C LEU A 17 -22.96 -14.05 10.13
N GLU A 18 -23.28 -15.17 10.78
CA GLU A 18 -22.38 -16.33 10.90
C GLU A 18 -21.99 -16.89 9.53
N ALA A 19 -22.97 -17.09 8.63
CA ALA A 19 -22.71 -17.54 7.26
C ALA A 19 -21.81 -16.57 6.47
N LEU A 20 -21.99 -15.25 6.67
CA LEU A 20 -21.14 -14.24 6.05
C LEU A 20 -19.71 -14.26 6.61
N LEU A 21 -19.56 -14.47 7.93
CA LEU A 21 -18.25 -14.60 8.56
C LEU A 21 -17.51 -15.84 8.06
N ASP A 22 -18.18 -16.99 7.99
CA ASP A 22 -17.61 -18.25 7.50
C ASP A 22 -17.21 -18.15 6.02
N ALA A 23 -18.03 -17.51 5.19
CA ALA A 23 -17.68 -17.24 3.79
C ALA A 23 -16.45 -16.34 3.66
N ALA A 24 -16.26 -15.37 4.57
CA ALA A 24 -15.08 -14.51 4.61
C ALA A 24 -13.82 -15.28 5.00
N GLU A 25 -13.92 -16.10 6.04
CA GLU A 25 -12.82 -16.90 6.57
C GLU A 25 -12.42 -17.99 5.56
N GLY A 26 -13.38 -18.66 4.93
CA GLY A 26 -13.14 -19.64 3.86
C GLY A 26 -12.47 -19.05 2.62
N LYS A 27 -12.88 -17.85 2.18
CA LYS A 27 -12.19 -17.13 1.10
C LYS A 27 -10.71 -16.86 1.43
N ARG A 28 -10.36 -16.60 2.69
CA ARG A 28 -8.95 -16.41 3.10
C ARG A 28 -8.12 -17.68 2.96
N VAL A 29 -8.63 -18.81 3.44
CA VAL A 29 -7.92 -20.10 3.38
C VAL A 29 -7.63 -20.48 1.92
N LYS A 30 -8.58 -20.19 1.02
CA LYS A 30 -8.43 -20.40 -0.42
C LYS A 30 -7.39 -19.49 -1.07
N ASP A 31 -7.31 -18.21 -0.69
CA ASP A 31 -6.33 -17.26 -1.25
C ASP A 31 -4.89 -17.56 -0.78
N ARG A 32 -4.74 -18.00 0.48
CA ARG A 32 -3.45 -18.42 1.04
C ARG A 32 -2.93 -19.70 0.36
N SER A 33 -3.79 -20.71 0.21
CA SER A 33 -3.42 -21.95 -0.49
C SER A 33 -3.20 -21.76 -1.98
N LYS A 34 -3.93 -20.84 -2.65
CA LYS A 34 -3.67 -20.46 -4.05
C LYS A 34 -2.30 -19.78 -4.19
N THR A 35 -1.91 -18.94 -3.24
CA THR A 35 -0.59 -18.29 -3.22
C THR A 35 0.54 -19.30 -3.03
N GLU A 36 0.33 -20.34 -2.20
CA GLU A 36 1.29 -21.44 -2.03
C GLU A 36 1.37 -22.34 -3.28
N LYS A 37 0.23 -22.69 -3.88
CA LYS A 37 0.18 -23.52 -5.11
C LYS A 37 0.78 -22.82 -6.33
N ILE A 38 0.52 -21.52 -6.53
CA ILE A 38 1.14 -20.72 -7.61
C ILE A 38 2.66 -20.64 -7.43
N LYS A 39 3.17 -20.74 -6.19
CA LYS A 39 4.61 -20.75 -5.92
C LYS A 39 5.25 -22.11 -6.24
N ALA A 40 4.49 -23.20 -6.09
CA ALA A 40 4.93 -24.57 -6.39
C ALA A 40 4.80 -24.93 -7.89
N ASP A 41 3.81 -24.37 -8.58
CA ASP A 41 3.50 -24.68 -9.97
C ASP A 41 3.97 -23.56 -10.92
N LYS A 42 5.28 -23.47 -11.15
CA LYS A 42 5.89 -22.61 -12.18
C LYS A 42 6.17 -23.39 -13.48
N ARG A 43 5.31 -24.33 -13.89
CA ARG A 43 5.38 -24.99 -15.20
C ARG A 43 3.98 -25.34 -15.74
N THR A 44 3.23 -24.36 -16.21
CA THR A 44 2.28 -24.49 -17.35
C THR A 44 1.52 -23.17 -17.59
N PRO A 45 1.14 -22.86 -18.85
CA PRO A 45 0.36 -21.67 -19.16
C PRO A 45 -1.13 -21.95 -18.85
N VAL A 46 -1.65 -21.35 -17.78
CA VAL A 46 -3.07 -21.42 -17.42
C VAL A 46 -3.86 -20.38 -18.20
N ASP A 47 -4.79 -20.87 -19.01
CA ASP A 47 -5.80 -20.13 -19.75
C ASP A 47 -6.63 -19.22 -18.82
N ARG A 48 -6.64 -17.93 -19.15
CA ARG A 48 -7.07 -16.81 -18.31
C ARG A 48 -8.47 -16.35 -18.68
N ASN A 49 -9.44 -17.26 -18.76
CA ASN A 49 -10.81 -16.86 -19.13
C ASN A 49 -11.94 -17.52 -18.35
N GLN A 50 -11.76 -17.70 -17.04
CA GLN A 50 -12.88 -17.89 -16.10
C GLN A 50 -12.64 -17.06 -14.85
N GLN A 51 -13.05 -15.80 -14.92
CA GLN A 51 -13.20 -14.94 -13.77
C GLN A 51 -14.55 -15.32 -13.12
N PRO A 52 -14.61 -16.03 -11.98
CA PRO A 52 -15.88 -16.32 -11.35
C PRO A 52 -16.49 -14.99 -10.90
N SER A 53 -17.75 -14.79 -11.28
CA SER A 53 -18.59 -13.64 -10.96
C SER A 53 -18.34 -13.18 -9.52
N ASN A 54 -17.90 -11.93 -9.39
CA ASN A 54 -17.71 -11.26 -8.11
C ASN A 54 -19.07 -11.14 -7.43
N LYS A 55 -19.49 -12.16 -6.68
CA LYS A 55 -20.52 -12.04 -5.66
C LYS A 55 -19.98 -11.04 -4.66
N SER A 56 -20.34 -9.78 -4.90
CA SER A 56 -19.81 -8.61 -4.23
C SER A 56 -19.99 -8.80 -2.74
N TRP A 57 -18.86 -8.81 -2.05
CA TRP A 57 -18.85 -8.74 -0.61
C TRP A 57 -19.56 -7.45 -0.20
N ASN A 58 -20.81 -7.54 0.24
CA ASN A 58 -21.60 -6.36 0.59
C ASN A 58 -21.20 -5.92 2.01
N GLY A 59 -20.12 -5.14 2.11
CA GLY A 59 -19.61 -4.63 3.37
C GLY A 59 -20.63 -3.81 4.15
N ALA A 60 -21.56 -3.15 3.46
CA ALA A 60 -22.65 -2.40 4.10
C ALA A 60 -23.63 -3.32 4.83
N ARG A 61 -24.01 -4.46 4.22
CA ARG A 61 -24.88 -5.46 4.86
C ARG A 61 -24.23 -6.06 6.10
N LEU A 62 -22.94 -6.37 6.01
CA LEU A 62 -22.17 -6.87 7.16
C LEU A 62 -22.14 -5.86 8.32
N ALA A 63 -21.90 -4.58 8.03
CA ALA A 63 -21.88 -3.54 9.06
C ALA A 63 -23.26 -3.35 9.72
N ALA A 64 -24.35 -3.45 8.95
CA ALA A 64 -25.71 -3.40 9.48
C ALA A 64 -26.01 -4.58 10.42
N LEU A 65 -25.69 -5.80 9.99
CA LEU A 65 -25.84 -7.00 10.83
C LEU A 65 -25.00 -6.91 12.11
N TYR A 66 -23.75 -6.47 12.01
CA TYR A 66 -22.89 -6.25 13.18
C TYR A 66 -23.51 -5.30 14.21
N ARG A 67 -24.06 -4.16 13.77
CA ARG A 67 -24.74 -3.21 14.67
C ARG A 67 -25.94 -3.84 15.37
N SER A 68 -26.78 -4.59 14.64
CA SER A 68 -27.93 -5.28 15.23
C SER A 68 -27.52 -6.33 16.28
N VAL A 69 -26.43 -7.06 16.06
CA VAL A 69 -25.94 -8.04 17.04
C VAL A 69 -25.34 -7.35 18.28
N CYS A 70 -24.68 -6.21 18.12
CA CYS A 70 -24.24 -5.39 19.26
C CYS A 70 -25.43 -4.88 20.09
N GLU A 71 -26.52 -4.47 19.44
CA GLU A 71 -27.76 -4.08 20.10
C GLU A 71 -28.38 -5.27 20.87
N HIS A 72 -28.46 -6.44 20.24
CA HIS A 72 -28.97 -7.66 20.90
C HIS A 72 -28.09 -8.09 22.08
N LEU A 73 -26.77 -7.93 21.99
CA LEU A 73 -25.84 -8.20 23.09
C LEU A 73 -26.06 -7.23 24.27
N ALA A 74 -26.20 -5.94 24.00
CA ALA A 74 -26.48 -4.94 25.03
C ALA A 74 -27.83 -5.22 25.72
N LEU A 75 -28.86 -5.56 24.95
CA LEU A 75 -30.17 -5.95 25.47
C LEU A 75 -30.10 -7.24 26.31
N ALA A 76 -29.35 -8.24 25.87
CA ALA A 76 -29.18 -9.50 26.59
C ALA A 76 -28.44 -9.31 27.93
N GLN A 77 -27.42 -8.46 27.95
CA GLN A 77 -26.68 -8.10 29.17
C GLN A 77 -27.54 -7.29 30.15
N ALA A 78 -28.26 -6.27 29.66
CA ALA A 78 -29.13 -5.44 30.49
C ALA A 78 -30.26 -6.24 31.17
N ARG A 79 -30.68 -7.34 30.53
CA ARG A 79 -31.76 -8.21 31.04
C ARG A 79 -31.27 -9.45 31.79
N ALA A 80 -29.96 -9.57 32.01
CA ALA A 80 -29.33 -10.73 32.67
C ALA A 80 -29.79 -12.08 32.08
N TYR A 81 -29.83 -12.17 30.75
CA TYR A 81 -30.13 -13.41 30.05
C TYR A 81 -29.05 -14.48 30.29
N PRO A 82 -29.38 -15.77 30.07
CA PRO A 82 -28.49 -16.86 30.45
C PRO A 82 -27.14 -16.80 29.75
N ILE A 83 -26.10 -17.21 30.48
CA ILE A 83 -24.68 -17.03 30.13
C ILE A 83 -24.29 -17.64 28.77
N HIS A 84 -24.93 -18.72 28.35
CA HIS A 84 -24.66 -19.36 27.05
C HIS A 84 -25.05 -18.45 25.88
N LEU A 85 -26.14 -17.70 26.02
CA LEU A 85 -26.64 -16.80 24.98
C LEU A 85 -25.73 -15.59 24.82
N THR A 86 -25.33 -15.00 25.94
CA THR A 86 -24.42 -13.84 25.95
C THR A 86 -23.05 -14.20 25.38
N HIS A 87 -22.48 -15.36 25.74
CA HIS A 87 -21.21 -15.82 25.17
C HIS A 87 -21.27 -16.06 23.67
N ARG A 88 -22.38 -16.64 23.17
CA ARG A 88 -22.58 -16.83 21.74
C ARG A 88 -22.55 -15.49 21.00
N LEU A 89 -23.31 -14.50 21.47
CA LEU A 89 -23.35 -13.15 20.90
C LEU A 89 -21.99 -12.44 20.97
N GLU A 90 -21.28 -12.59 22.09
CA GLU A 90 -19.95 -12.02 22.27
C GLU A 90 -18.94 -12.62 21.29
N SER A 91 -18.97 -13.94 21.09
CA SER A 91 -18.09 -14.60 20.11
C SER A 91 -18.37 -14.13 18.67
N LEU A 92 -19.65 -13.98 18.29
CA LEU A 92 -20.05 -13.48 16.98
C LEU A 92 -19.62 -12.03 16.75
N THR A 93 -19.81 -11.16 17.75
CA THR A 93 -19.39 -9.75 17.65
C THR A 93 -17.87 -9.62 17.59
N GLN A 94 -17.12 -10.41 18.36
CA GLN A 94 -15.65 -10.45 18.29
C GLN A 94 -15.14 -10.90 16.91
N ARG A 95 -15.72 -11.97 16.34
CA ARG A 95 -15.36 -12.44 14.98
C ARG A 95 -15.66 -11.38 13.92
N ALA A 96 -16.83 -10.75 13.98
CA ALA A 96 -17.21 -9.67 13.09
C ALA A 96 -16.31 -8.43 13.23
N HIS A 97 -15.98 -8.04 14.46
CA HIS A 97 -15.10 -6.91 14.74
C HIS A 97 -13.71 -7.12 14.14
N ARG A 98 -13.12 -8.31 14.31
CA ARG A 98 -11.83 -8.67 13.68
C ARG A 98 -11.90 -8.63 12.16
N LEU A 99 -13.04 -8.94 11.55
CA LEU A 99 -13.16 -8.89 10.10
C LEU A 99 -13.29 -7.46 9.56
N ILE A 100 -14.08 -6.62 10.23
CA ILE A 100 -14.36 -5.23 9.84
C ILE A 100 -13.15 -4.33 10.11
N TYR A 101 -12.58 -4.41 11.31
CA TYR A 101 -11.53 -3.49 11.79
C TYR A 101 -10.11 -3.99 11.55
N ARG A 102 -9.93 -5.20 11.03
CA ARG A 102 -8.59 -5.59 10.58
C ARG A 102 -8.17 -4.64 9.49
N ARG A 103 -7.19 -3.79 9.81
CA ARG A 103 -6.47 -2.96 8.85
C ARG A 103 -6.21 -3.85 7.64
N ARG A 104 -6.71 -3.42 6.49
CA ARG A 104 -6.23 -3.87 5.19
C ARG A 104 -4.74 -3.54 5.20
N ALA A 105 -3.92 -4.44 5.76
CA ALA A 105 -2.49 -4.37 5.62
C ALA A 105 -2.31 -4.22 4.12
N TRP A 106 -1.80 -3.06 3.69
CA TRP A 106 -1.43 -2.87 2.32
C TRP A 106 -0.36 -3.92 2.05
N GLY A 107 -0.80 -5.10 1.60
CA GLY A 107 0.12 -6.13 1.17
C GLY A 107 0.94 -5.57 0.03
N MET A 108 2.01 -6.25 -0.35
CA MET A 108 2.89 -5.83 -1.44
C MET A 108 2.12 -5.44 -2.72
N LYS A 109 0.92 -6.00 -2.95
CA LYS A 109 0.01 -5.62 -4.06
C LYS A 109 -0.55 -4.19 -3.98
N GLY A 110 -0.86 -3.69 -2.78
CA GLY A 110 -1.34 -2.31 -2.58
C GLY A 110 -0.21 -1.30 -2.76
N LEU A 111 0.97 -1.61 -2.25
CA LEU A 111 2.17 -0.80 -2.44
C LEU A 111 2.61 -0.78 -3.91
N ALA A 112 2.58 -1.94 -4.59
CA ALA A 112 2.88 -2.02 -6.03
C ALA A 112 1.87 -1.22 -6.86
N ARG A 113 0.58 -1.22 -6.50
CA ARG A 113 -0.43 -0.39 -7.16
C ARG A 113 -0.16 1.10 -6.95
N LEU A 114 0.17 1.49 -5.72
CA LEU A 114 0.53 2.87 -5.41
C LEU A 114 1.75 3.32 -6.24
N ALA A 115 2.82 2.52 -6.25
CA ALA A 115 4.06 2.86 -6.95
C ALA A 115 3.93 2.83 -8.48
N LEU A 116 3.18 1.88 -9.04
CA LEU A 116 3.10 1.67 -10.50
C LEU A 116 1.93 2.40 -11.16
N ILE A 117 0.90 2.81 -10.41
CA ILE A 117 -0.32 3.41 -10.97
C ILE A 117 -0.55 4.79 -10.40
N GLU A 118 -0.79 4.87 -9.08
CA GLU A 118 -1.21 6.13 -8.45
C GLU A 118 -0.10 7.19 -8.51
N PHE A 119 1.14 6.80 -8.24
CA PHE A 119 2.30 7.69 -8.29
C PHE A 119 2.55 8.26 -9.69
N PRO A 120 2.72 7.45 -10.77
CA PRO A 120 2.94 7.99 -12.10
C PRO A 120 1.72 8.72 -12.67
N GLN A 121 0.50 8.42 -12.21
CA GLN A 121 -0.70 9.17 -12.58
C GLN A 121 -0.69 10.56 -11.93
N SER A 122 -0.33 10.65 -10.66
CA SER A 122 -0.20 11.93 -9.94
C SER A 122 0.91 12.80 -10.53
N VAL A 123 2.06 12.20 -10.85
CA VAL A 123 3.17 12.91 -11.54
C VAL A 123 2.71 13.45 -12.90
N ARG A 124 1.92 12.70 -13.67
CA ARG A 124 1.37 13.17 -14.95
C ARG A 124 0.30 14.26 -14.78
N ALA A 125 -0.53 14.17 -13.74
CA ALA A 125 -1.53 15.20 -13.44
C ALA A 125 -0.88 16.55 -13.08
N HIS A 126 0.29 16.52 -12.43
CA HIS A 126 1.05 17.72 -12.05
C HIS A 126 2.32 17.93 -12.89
N GLY A 127 2.33 17.42 -14.12
CA GLY A 127 3.51 17.48 -15.00
C GLY A 127 3.99 18.91 -15.28
N GLY A 128 3.09 19.89 -15.30
CA GLY A 128 3.44 21.31 -15.47
C GLY A 128 4.36 21.83 -14.37
N TYR A 129 4.04 21.59 -13.10
CA TYR A 129 4.89 22.00 -11.96
C TYR A 129 6.25 21.32 -11.98
N LEU A 130 6.28 20.02 -12.31
CA LEU A 130 7.52 19.27 -12.44
C LEU A 130 8.38 19.84 -13.58
N LEU A 131 7.77 20.16 -14.73
CA LEU A 131 8.48 20.76 -15.85
C LEU A 131 9.01 22.14 -15.49
N PHE A 132 8.22 22.99 -14.82
CA PHE A 132 8.68 24.30 -14.34
C PHE A 132 9.85 24.19 -13.38
N ALA A 133 9.77 23.31 -12.37
CA ALA A 133 10.89 23.09 -11.44
C ALA A 133 12.13 22.55 -12.16
N THR A 134 11.94 21.63 -13.10
CA THR A 134 13.02 21.08 -13.93
C THR A 134 13.66 22.16 -14.76
N LEU A 135 12.87 23.01 -15.42
CA LEU A 135 13.35 24.09 -16.28
C LEU A 135 14.11 25.14 -15.46
N LEU A 136 13.57 25.51 -14.29
CA LEU A 136 14.18 26.48 -13.38
C LEU A 136 15.54 26.01 -12.86
N PHE A 137 15.75 24.69 -12.75
CA PHE A 137 17.05 24.12 -12.38
C PHE A 137 17.98 23.92 -13.59
N LEU A 138 17.47 23.32 -14.66
CA LEU A 138 18.26 22.86 -15.79
C LEU A 138 18.72 24.01 -16.69
N VAL A 139 17.89 25.03 -16.88
CA VAL A 139 18.22 26.19 -17.72
C VAL A 139 19.45 26.94 -17.20
N PRO A 140 19.51 27.40 -15.93
CA PRO A 140 20.71 28.06 -15.44
C PRO A 140 21.92 27.13 -15.38
N ALA A 141 21.73 25.83 -15.10
CA ALA A 141 22.82 24.86 -15.11
C ALA A 141 23.45 24.70 -16.51
N ILE A 142 22.62 24.55 -17.54
CA ILE A 142 23.08 24.46 -18.94
C ILE A 142 23.69 25.79 -19.38
N ALA A 143 23.07 26.92 -19.05
CA ALA A 143 23.63 28.24 -19.36
C ALA A 143 25.02 28.42 -18.75
N MET A 144 25.22 28.00 -17.50
CA MET A 144 26.52 28.02 -16.84
C MET A 144 27.53 27.10 -17.53
N ALA A 145 27.12 25.86 -17.84
CA ALA A 145 27.98 24.90 -18.53
C ALA A 145 28.45 25.42 -19.91
N ILE A 146 27.55 26.05 -20.66
CA ILE A 146 27.87 26.67 -21.95
C ILE A 146 28.79 27.88 -21.76
N ALA A 147 28.52 28.74 -20.77
CA ALA A 147 29.35 29.92 -20.50
C ALA A 147 30.80 29.52 -20.17
N VAL A 148 30.98 28.53 -19.29
CA VAL A 148 32.31 28.00 -18.94
C VAL A 148 32.99 27.29 -20.11
N TRP A 149 32.22 26.66 -21.01
CA TRP A 149 32.79 26.04 -22.22
C TRP A 149 33.44 27.08 -23.14
N PHE A 150 32.81 28.24 -23.33
CA PHE A 150 33.36 29.31 -24.16
C PHE A 150 34.50 30.07 -23.48
N ASP A 151 34.38 30.31 -22.18
CA ASP A 151 35.41 30.97 -21.37
C ASP A 151 35.64 30.21 -20.06
N PRO A 152 36.72 29.42 -19.96
CA PRO A 152 37.06 28.71 -18.73
C PRO A 152 37.28 29.64 -17.52
N GLY A 153 37.61 30.91 -17.76
CA GLY A 153 37.78 31.93 -16.74
C GLY A 153 36.45 32.43 -16.14
N PHE A 154 35.32 32.13 -16.77
CA PHE A 154 34.00 32.63 -16.36
C PHE A 154 33.66 32.31 -14.90
N ILE A 155 34.12 31.17 -14.39
CA ILE A 155 33.90 30.74 -13.01
C ILE A 155 34.46 31.74 -11.98
N LEU A 156 35.56 32.43 -12.30
CA LEU A 156 36.20 33.41 -11.43
C LEU A 156 35.39 34.71 -11.28
N HIS A 157 34.38 34.92 -12.12
CA HIS A 157 33.42 36.02 -11.95
C HIS A 157 32.30 35.68 -10.97
N LEU A 158 32.05 34.40 -10.71
CA LEU A 158 30.99 33.94 -9.80
C LEU A 158 31.51 33.56 -8.43
N VAL A 159 32.67 32.92 -8.38
CA VAL A 159 33.30 32.41 -7.16
C VAL A 159 34.74 32.86 -7.09
N ASP A 160 35.22 33.11 -5.88
CA ASP A 160 36.60 33.54 -5.67
C ASP A 160 37.61 32.44 -6.03
N ALA A 161 38.82 32.83 -6.38
CA ALA A 161 39.90 31.91 -6.74
C ALA A 161 40.15 30.84 -5.66
N GLY A 162 40.00 31.17 -4.36
CA GLY A 162 40.13 30.21 -3.27
C GLY A 162 39.06 29.11 -3.30
N GLN A 163 37.83 29.43 -3.69
CA GLN A 163 36.75 28.45 -3.83
C GLN A 163 36.96 27.56 -5.05
N VAL A 164 37.44 28.12 -6.15
CA VAL A 164 37.81 27.34 -7.35
C VAL A 164 38.90 26.32 -7.02
N GLN A 165 39.92 26.74 -6.26
CA GLN A 165 41.00 25.85 -5.83
C GLN A 165 40.50 24.73 -4.89
N GLN A 166 39.50 25.03 -4.05
CA GLN A 166 38.85 24.02 -3.23
C GLN A 166 38.08 23.00 -4.09
N TYR A 167 37.31 23.43 -5.09
CA TYR A 167 36.64 22.52 -6.01
C TYR A 167 37.61 21.65 -6.81
N ASP A 168 38.71 22.24 -7.29
CA ASP A 168 39.77 21.49 -7.98
C ASP A 168 40.43 20.46 -7.05
N SER A 169 40.60 20.78 -5.76
CA SER A 169 41.13 19.81 -4.78
C SER A 169 40.19 18.62 -4.51
N MET A 170 38.88 18.81 -4.69
CA MET A 170 37.86 17.77 -4.44
C MET A 170 37.52 16.94 -5.68
N TYR A 171 37.52 17.59 -6.86
CA TYR A 171 37.02 17.00 -8.11
C TYR A 171 38.02 17.01 -9.27
N GLY A 172 39.18 17.67 -9.10
CA GLY A 172 40.24 17.69 -10.10
C GLY A 172 40.99 16.37 -10.18
N GLU A 173 41.79 16.23 -11.22
CA GLU A 173 42.54 15.00 -11.53
C GLU A 173 43.50 14.56 -10.41
N LYS A 174 43.96 15.52 -9.60
CA LYS A 174 44.86 15.27 -8.46
C LYS A 174 44.14 14.82 -7.20
N ALA A 175 42.81 14.94 -7.13
CA ALA A 175 42.03 14.51 -5.97
C ALA A 175 42.20 13.00 -5.73
N ASP A 176 42.53 12.62 -4.49
CA ASP A 176 42.63 11.21 -4.11
C ASP A 176 41.23 10.57 -4.10
N ALA A 177 40.86 9.98 -5.23
CA ALA A 177 39.65 9.20 -5.35
C ALA A 177 39.82 7.91 -4.53
N ILE A 178 38.87 7.62 -3.64
CA ILE A 178 38.76 6.33 -2.97
C ILE A 178 38.30 5.31 -4.02
N GLY A 179 39.26 4.67 -4.70
CA GLY A 179 39.02 3.72 -5.78
C GLY A 179 40.17 3.64 -6.77
N ARG A 180 40.03 2.78 -7.79
CA ARG A 180 41.01 2.68 -8.89
C ARG A 180 40.91 3.94 -9.75
N ARG A 181 41.98 4.74 -9.86
CA ARG A 181 42.04 5.87 -10.79
C ARG A 181 41.93 5.29 -12.22
N ARG A 182 40.93 5.75 -12.98
CA ARG A 182 40.74 5.40 -14.39
C ARG A 182 41.47 6.45 -15.21
N ASP A 183 42.74 6.21 -15.49
CA ASP A 183 43.49 7.02 -16.43
C ASP A 183 43.06 6.64 -17.85
N ALA A 184 42.87 7.64 -18.72
CA ALA A 184 42.42 7.42 -20.10
C ALA A 184 43.40 6.53 -20.91
N ASP A 185 44.62 6.32 -20.41
CA ASP A 185 45.65 5.46 -20.99
C ASP A 185 45.63 4.01 -20.47
N SER A 186 44.74 3.70 -19.52
CA SER A 186 44.64 2.38 -18.87
C SER A 186 43.52 1.49 -19.41
N ASP A 187 42.77 1.96 -20.42
CA ASP A 187 41.68 1.25 -21.10
C ASP A 187 42.05 1.05 -22.58
N TRP A 188 43.03 0.18 -22.82
CA TRP A 188 43.35 -0.41 -24.14
C TRP A 188 43.43 -1.93 -24.01
#